data_AF-A0A2T8FBF2-F1
#
_entry.id   AF-A0A2T8FBF2-F1
#
_cell.length_a   1.000
_cell.length_b   1.000
_cell.length_c   1.000
_cell.angle_alpha   90.00
_cell.angle_beta   90.00
_cell.angle_gamma   90.00
#
_symmetry.space_group_name_H-M   'P 1'
#
loop_
_entity.id
_entity.type
_entity.pdbx_description
1 polymer ?
#
loop_
_entity_poly.entity_id
_entity_poly.type
_entity_poly.pdbx_seq_one_letter_code
_entity_poly.pdbx_strand_id
1 'polypeptide(L)'
;MDLDRRLAAGARSLDGWRLVGLDLVAHGAALRGVSVAGALFLGCRFADGDEEAVRRGGGVVFPAVPGAPVDPYRHALYSPYELYDTPAYVDSLDARAYAWSQAPTDGDSALAMALHDHAIDKALTAWVEGRDIVGVMGGHALLRGSPGYAEAARLGQVVGSHHVVATGGGPGAMEAANLGALLAGRPVADLDAALATLAAVPSFTPDIGAWADAALSVLSGVPDGCQSLGIPTWHYGHEPSNPFATAIAKYFRNATREAILLEICTGGIVFLPGAAGTVQEVFQDACENYYADPSSVAPMVLVGREHWTSTVPAWPLLASLAKGRAMEHLMHLVDTVEEAAAVVRRPAPGAPRSR
;
A
#
# COMPACT_ATOMS: atom_id res chain seq x y z
N MET A 1 17.57 23.13 -5.65
CA MET A 1 17.57 21.65 -5.60
C MET A 1 18.78 21.14 -4.80
N ASP A 2 18.79 19.88 -4.33
CA ASP A 2 19.96 19.31 -3.62
C ASP A 2 21.23 19.32 -4.50
N LEU A 3 21.06 19.01 -5.79
CA LEU A 3 22.09 19.09 -6.81
C LEU A 3 22.72 20.50 -6.88
N ASP A 4 21.91 21.55 -7.06
CA ASP A 4 22.42 22.93 -7.16
C ASP A 4 23.22 23.33 -5.92
N ARG A 5 22.73 22.95 -4.74
CA ARG A 5 23.38 23.27 -3.46
C ARG A 5 24.77 22.64 -3.38
N ARG A 6 24.89 21.37 -3.77
CA ARG A 6 26.16 20.64 -3.71
C ARG A 6 27.12 21.08 -4.83
N LEU A 7 26.62 21.40 -6.01
CA LEU A 7 27.43 22.00 -7.09
C LEU A 7 27.96 23.37 -6.67
N ALA A 8 27.13 24.22 -6.07
CA ALA A 8 27.54 25.52 -5.52
C ALA A 8 28.53 25.39 -4.37
N ALA A 9 28.46 24.30 -3.58
CA ALA A 9 29.44 23.95 -2.55
C ALA A 9 30.77 23.42 -3.12
N GLY A 10 30.94 23.38 -4.44
CA GLY A 10 32.20 23.04 -5.11
C GLY A 10 32.36 21.55 -5.43
N ALA A 11 31.27 20.77 -5.46
CA ALA A 11 31.34 19.37 -5.91
C ALA A 11 31.99 19.27 -7.29
N ARG A 12 33.05 18.45 -7.40
CA ARG A 12 33.79 18.22 -8.65
C ARG A 12 33.48 16.85 -9.28
N SER A 13 32.80 15.98 -8.55
CA SER A 13 32.41 14.63 -9.00
C SER A 13 31.02 14.30 -8.48
N LEU A 14 30.25 13.60 -9.32
CA LEU A 14 28.93 13.04 -9.01
C LEU A 14 29.00 11.51 -8.81
N ASP A 15 30.19 10.94 -8.61
CA ASP A 15 30.36 9.50 -8.38
C ASP A 15 29.48 9.01 -7.22
N GLY A 16 28.71 7.95 -7.46
CA GLY A 16 27.74 7.39 -6.53
C GLY A 16 26.42 8.16 -6.39
N TRP A 17 26.24 9.28 -7.11
CA TRP A 17 25.00 10.07 -7.03
C TRP A 17 23.92 9.45 -7.91
N ARG A 18 22.67 9.60 -7.45
CA ARG A 18 21.47 9.16 -8.18
C ARG A 18 20.56 10.37 -8.37
N LEU A 19 20.46 10.81 -9.61
CA LEU A 19 19.60 11.91 -10.04
C LEU A 19 18.34 11.31 -10.64
N VAL A 20 17.17 11.65 -10.09
CA VAL A 20 15.91 10.96 -10.39
C VAL A 20 14.85 11.99 -10.75
N GLY A 21 14.25 11.87 -11.93
CA GLY A 21 13.14 12.70 -12.39
C GLY A 21 13.45 14.21 -12.48
N LEU A 22 14.73 14.59 -12.60
CA LEU A 22 15.12 16.01 -12.61
C LEU A 22 15.01 16.61 -14.00
N ASP A 23 14.50 17.84 -14.08
CA ASP A 23 14.66 18.67 -15.26
C ASP A 23 16.07 19.31 -15.24
N LEU A 24 16.95 18.79 -16.09
CA LEU A 24 18.35 19.17 -16.22
C LEU A 24 18.61 19.98 -17.50
N VAL A 25 17.58 20.46 -18.18
CA VAL A 25 17.71 21.24 -19.42
C VAL A 25 18.60 22.48 -19.22
N ALA A 26 18.54 23.11 -18.05
CA ALA A 26 19.36 24.28 -17.72
C ALA A 26 20.75 23.92 -17.13
N HIS A 27 21.02 22.63 -16.89
CA HIS A 27 22.18 22.18 -16.11
C HIS A 27 23.36 21.68 -16.95
N GLY A 28 23.25 21.70 -18.29
CA GLY A 28 24.30 21.21 -19.19
C GLY A 28 25.69 21.78 -18.93
N ALA A 29 25.80 23.10 -18.71
CA ALA A 29 27.08 23.74 -18.42
C ALA A 29 27.67 23.27 -17.07
N ALA A 30 26.81 23.10 -16.06
CA ALA A 30 27.24 22.63 -14.75
C ALA A 30 27.67 21.16 -14.78
N LEU A 31 26.91 20.30 -15.48
CA LEU A 31 27.23 18.88 -15.66
C LEU A 31 28.52 18.67 -16.45
N ARG A 32 28.80 19.51 -17.45
CA ARG A 32 30.10 19.50 -18.16
C ARG A 32 31.28 19.94 -17.28
N GLY A 33 31.02 20.72 -16.23
CA GLY A 33 32.03 21.24 -15.31
C GLY A 33 32.45 20.28 -14.21
N VAL A 34 31.83 19.10 -14.12
CA VAL A 34 32.07 18.08 -13.08
C VAL A 34 32.27 16.70 -13.71
N SER A 35 32.92 15.80 -12.98
CA SER A 35 32.95 14.39 -13.36
C SER A 35 31.58 13.77 -13.13
N VAL A 36 30.97 13.23 -14.18
CA VAL A 36 29.70 12.48 -14.11
C VAL A 36 29.92 10.97 -14.11
N ALA A 37 31.17 10.51 -14.17
CA ALA A 37 31.51 9.09 -14.10
C ALA A 37 31.01 8.47 -12.80
N GLY A 38 30.30 7.35 -12.89
CA GLY A 38 29.71 6.66 -11.74
C GLY A 38 28.39 7.25 -11.23
N ALA A 39 27.88 8.33 -11.85
CA ALA A 39 26.56 8.86 -11.56
C ALA A 39 25.47 8.13 -12.35
N LEU A 40 24.28 8.01 -11.75
CA LEU A 40 23.10 7.43 -12.36
C LEU A 40 22.02 8.51 -12.54
N PHE A 41 21.50 8.65 -13.76
CA PHE A 41 20.42 9.56 -14.13
C PHE A 41 19.21 8.74 -14.55
N LEU A 42 18.12 8.82 -13.79
CA LEU A 42 16.90 8.05 -13.98
C LEU A 42 15.77 8.99 -14.38
N GLY A 43 15.25 8.86 -15.61
CA GLY A 43 14.12 9.67 -16.08
C GLY A 43 14.36 11.19 -16.07
N CYS A 44 15.62 11.62 -16.12
CA CYS A 44 15.97 13.04 -16.17
C CYS A 44 15.75 13.60 -17.58
N ARG A 45 15.36 14.88 -17.66
CA ARG A 45 15.24 15.61 -18.93
C ARG A 45 16.51 16.41 -19.20
N PHE A 46 17.04 16.31 -20.40
CA PHE A 46 18.26 17.02 -20.82
C PHE A 46 17.95 17.97 -21.99
N ALA A 47 18.79 18.99 -22.18
CA ALA A 47 18.81 19.72 -23.44
C ALA A 47 19.47 18.87 -24.53
N ASP A 48 19.22 19.21 -25.80
CA ASP A 48 19.81 18.52 -26.95
C ASP A 48 21.34 18.44 -26.84
N GLY A 49 21.90 17.23 -26.95
CA GLY A 49 23.34 16.99 -26.86
C GLY A 49 23.90 16.80 -25.44
N ASP A 50 23.16 17.21 -24.39
CA ASP A 50 23.62 17.11 -23.01
C ASP A 50 23.55 15.67 -22.48
N GLU A 51 22.53 14.90 -22.90
CA GLU A 51 22.44 13.47 -22.56
C GLU A 51 23.64 12.70 -23.12
N GLU A 52 23.98 12.87 -24.42
CA GLU A 52 25.14 12.20 -24.99
C GLU A 52 26.45 12.67 -24.35
N ALA A 53 26.52 13.93 -23.89
CA ALA A 53 27.67 14.42 -23.14
C ALA A 53 27.80 13.72 -21.78
N VAL A 54 26.70 13.53 -21.06
CA VAL A 54 26.67 12.79 -19.78
C VAL A 54 27.10 11.34 -19.99
N ARG A 55 26.53 10.67 -21.00
CA ARG A 55 26.88 9.28 -21.35
C ARG A 55 28.36 9.15 -21.70
N ARG A 56 28.91 10.05 -22.52
CA ARG A 56 30.35 10.09 -22.86
C ARG A 56 31.24 10.36 -21.65
N GLY A 57 30.74 11.13 -20.68
CA GLY A 57 31.42 11.42 -19.42
C GLY A 57 31.42 10.26 -18.41
N GLY A 58 30.84 9.10 -18.76
CA GLY A 58 30.75 7.91 -17.90
C GLY A 58 29.53 7.89 -16.98
N GLY A 59 28.58 8.81 -17.15
CA GLY A 59 27.29 8.77 -16.46
C GLY A 59 26.36 7.74 -17.11
N VAL A 60 25.63 6.99 -16.29
CA VAL A 60 24.62 6.03 -16.76
C VAL A 60 23.28 6.74 -16.82
N VAL A 61 22.69 6.84 -18.01
CA VAL A 61 21.36 7.46 -18.20
C VAL A 61 20.34 6.39 -18.57
N PHE A 62 19.30 6.25 -17.75
CA PHE A 62 18.11 5.47 -18.07
C PHE A 62 17.03 6.41 -18.63
N PRO A 63 16.54 6.14 -19.86
CA PRO A 63 15.56 7.02 -20.50
C PRO A 63 14.22 6.96 -19.77
N ALA A 64 13.41 8.02 -19.95
CA ALA A 64 11.98 7.90 -19.73
C ALA A 64 11.41 6.91 -20.76
N VAL A 65 10.56 5.98 -20.34
CA VAL A 65 9.91 5.03 -21.26
C VAL A 65 8.73 5.76 -21.90
N PRO A 66 8.79 6.11 -23.20
CA PRO A 66 7.73 6.90 -23.82
C PRO A 66 6.40 6.14 -23.79
N GLY A 67 5.32 6.84 -23.44
CA GLY A 67 3.97 6.27 -23.45
C GLY A 67 3.58 5.45 -22.21
N ALA A 68 4.49 5.26 -21.23
CA ALA A 68 4.09 4.71 -19.93
C ALA A 68 3.16 5.70 -19.20
N PRO A 69 1.97 5.28 -18.73
CA PRO A 69 1.04 6.16 -18.03
C PRO A 69 1.48 6.44 -16.59
N VAL A 70 2.40 5.65 -16.05
CA VAL A 70 2.96 5.79 -14.69
C VAL A 70 4.36 6.39 -14.74
N ASP A 71 4.79 7.03 -13.65
CA ASP A 71 6.17 7.46 -13.46
C ASP A 71 7.02 6.28 -12.90
N PRO A 72 7.93 5.66 -13.69
CA PRO A 72 8.76 4.54 -13.24
C PRO A 72 9.79 4.93 -12.19
N TYR A 73 9.92 6.23 -11.88
CA TYR A 73 10.95 6.78 -11.04
C TYR A 73 10.38 7.59 -9.86
N ARG A 74 9.08 7.42 -9.57
CA ARG A 74 8.40 8.15 -8.50
C ARG A 74 9.06 7.92 -7.14
N HIS A 75 8.95 8.92 -6.25
CA HIS A 75 9.61 8.90 -4.94
C HIS A 75 8.63 8.85 -3.75
N ALA A 76 7.32 8.89 -4.03
CA ALA A 76 6.26 8.87 -3.04
C ALA A 76 5.21 7.83 -3.42
N LEU A 77 4.46 7.34 -2.43
CA LEU A 77 3.29 6.51 -2.67
C LEU A 77 2.18 7.32 -3.37
N TYR A 78 1.24 6.65 -4.01
CA TYR A 78 0.09 7.30 -4.65
C TYR A 78 -0.87 7.83 -3.59
N SER A 79 -1.51 8.95 -3.89
CA SER A 79 -2.76 9.37 -3.27
C SER A 79 -3.97 8.86 -4.06
N PRO A 80 -5.16 8.76 -3.44
CA PRO A 80 -6.38 8.44 -4.18
C PRO A 80 -6.67 9.46 -5.29
N TYR A 81 -6.39 10.75 -5.06
CA TYR A 81 -6.59 11.80 -6.07
C TYR A 81 -5.68 11.67 -7.30
N GLU A 82 -4.48 11.09 -7.15
CA GLU A 82 -3.62 10.78 -8.31
C GLU A 82 -4.18 9.61 -9.13
N LEU A 83 -4.73 8.58 -8.49
CA LEU A 83 -5.28 7.42 -9.19
C LEU A 83 -6.59 7.74 -9.90
N TYR A 84 -7.39 8.62 -9.29
CA TYR A 84 -8.67 9.13 -9.82
C TYR A 84 -8.52 10.58 -10.31
N ASP A 85 -7.51 10.84 -11.15
CA ASP A 85 -7.11 12.17 -11.64
C ASP A 85 -8.08 12.82 -12.65
N THR A 86 -9.07 12.08 -13.14
CA THR A 86 -10.05 12.54 -14.13
C THR A 86 -11.49 12.30 -13.67
N PRO A 87 -12.46 13.13 -14.12
CA PRO A 87 -13.88 12.93 -13.78
C PRO A 87 -14.47 11.59 -14.26
N ALA A 88 -14.02 11.10 -15.42
CA ALA A 88 -14.42 9.78 -15.90
C ALA A 88 -13.38 8.74 -15.49
N TYR A 89 -13.78 7.68 -14.78
CA TYR A 89 -12.87 6.64 -14.32
C TYR A 89 -12.08 5.99 -15.46
N VAL A 90 -12.72 5.76 -16.61
CA VAL A 90 -12.08 5.12 -17.78
C VAL A 90 -10.87 5.90 -18.31
N ASP A 91 -10.85 7.21 -18.07
CA ASP A 91 -9.75 8.08 -18.47
C ASP A 91 -8.71 8.26 -17.37
N SER A 92 -8.94 7.72 -16.17
CA SER A 92 -8.09 7.95 -14.99
C SER A 92 -6.73 7.28 -15.11
N LEU A 93 -5.76 7.76 -14.34
CA LEU A 93 -4.45 7.14 -14.21
C LEU A 93 -4.57 5.65 -13.89
N ASP A 94 -5.49 5.28 -13.01
CA ASP A 94 -5.68 3.90 -12.63
C ASP A 94 -6.13 3.01 -13.79
N ALA A 95 -7.15 3.46 -14.53
CA ALA A 95 -7.67 2.76 -15.70
C ALA A 95 -6.66 2.72 -16.86
N ARG A 96 -5.96 3.83 -17.11
CA ARG A 96 -4.90 3.91 -18.14
C ARG A 96 -3.75 2.97 -17.84
N ALA A 97 -3.28 2.93 -16.58
CA ALA A 97 -2.21 2.05 -16.15
C ALA A 97 -2.61 0.57 -16.23
N TYR A 98 -3.84 0.23 -15.84
CA TYR A 98 -4.37 -1.12 -16.03
C TYR A 98 -4.40 -1.51 -17.52
N ALA A 99 -5.03 -0.69 -18.37
CA ALA A 99 -5.14 -0.97 -19.80
C ALA A 99 -3.76 -1.14 -20.46
N TRP A 100 -2.79 -0.29 -20.09
CA TRP A 100 -1.41 -0.39 -20.55
C TRP A 100 -0.73 -1.70 -20.08
N SER A 101 -0.97 -2.14 -18.85
CA SER A 101 -0.40 -3.39 -18.31
C SER A 101 -0.91 -4.67 -18.97
N GLN A 102 -2.10 -4.61 -19.58
CA GLN A 102 -2.72 -5.74 -20.27
C GLN A 102 -2.32 -5.85 -21.74
N ALA A 103 -1.75 -4.79 -22.31
CA ALA A 103 -1.26 -4.82 -23.68
C ALA A 103 -0.03 -5.76 -23.80
N PRO A 104 0.20 -6.40 -24.97
CA PRO A 104 1.41 -7.18 -25.20
C PRO A 104 2.66 -6.36 -24.83
N THR A 105 3.37 -6.82 -23.82
CA THR A 105 4.45 -6.04 -23.21
C THR A 105 5.71 -6.17 -24.07
N ASP A 106 6.12 -5.07 -24.69
CA ASP A 106 7.47 -4.97 -25.24
C ASP A 106 8.53 -4.88 -24.13
N GLY A 107 9.80 -5.02 -24.49
CA GLY A 107 10.89 -5.01 -23.51
C GLY A 107 10.94 -3.72 -22.67
N ASP A 108 10.59 -2.59 -23.29
CA ASP A 108 10.63 -1.27 -22.66
C ASP A 108 9.49 -1.11 -21.65
N SER A 109 8.28 -1.56 -21.98
CA SER A 109 7.13 -1.53 -21.07
C SER A 109 7.34 -2.48 -19.88
N ALA A 110 7.93 -3.65 -20.11
CA ALA A 110 8.25 -4.59 -19.04
C ALA A 110 9.29 -4.00 -18.07
N LEU A 111 10.31 -3.33 -18.63
CA LEU A 111 11.31 -2.62 -17.84
C LEU A 111 10.69 -1.45 -17.06
N ALA A 112 9.78 -0.68 -17.66
CA ALA A 112 9.09 0.41 -16.99
C ALA A 112 8.25 -0.08 -15.80
N MET A 113 7.50 -1.18 -15.93
CA MET A 113 6.76 -1.78 -14.82
C MET A 113 7.68 -2.24 -13.69
N ALA A 114 8.82 -2.86 -14.03
CA ALA A 114 9.79 -3.32 -13.04
C ALA A 114 10.47 -2.14 -12.31
N LEU A 115 10.82 -1.07 -13.03
CA LEU A 115 11.35 0.16 -12.44
C LEU A 115 10.32 0.85 -11.54
N HIS A 116 9.07 0.91 -11.99
CA HIS A 116 7.95 1.41 -11.21
C HIS A 116 7.79 0.65 -9.89
N ASP A 117 7.69 -0.68 -9.92
CA ASP A 117 7.52 -1.48 -8.71
C ASP A 117 8.71 -1.30 -7.76
N HIS A 118 9.94 -1.22 -8.29
CA HIS A 118 11.12 -0.88 -7.48
C HIS A 118 11.03 0.53 -6.85
N ALA A 119 10.48 1.50 -7.57
CA ALA A 119 10.27 2.86 -7.06
C ALA A 119 9.22 2.86 -5.93
N ILE A 120 8.16 2.06 -6.06
CA ILE A 120 7.17 1.82 -5.01
C ILE A 120 7.81 1.16 -3.79
N ASP A 121 8.64 0.13 -3.94
CA ASP A 121 9.33 -0.52 -2.81
C ASP A 121 10.12 0.48 -1.98
N LYS A 122 10.85 1.39 -2.64
CA LYS A 122 11.62 2.43 -1.97
C LYS A 122 10.73 3.46 -1.28
N ALA A 123 9.69 3.91 -1.95
CA ALA A 123 8.74 4.87 -1.38
C ALA A 123 8.01 4.25 -0.17
N LEU A 124 7.63 2.97 -0.26
CA LEU A 124 6.99 2.23 0.81
C LEU A 124 7.95 2.03 1.98
N THR A 125 9.19 1.62 1.74
CA THR A 125 10.22 1.46 2.79
C THR A 125 10.38 2.75 3.60
N ALA A 126 10.50 3.90 2.91
CA ALA A 126 10.60 5.20 3.56
C ALA A 126 9.29 5.59 4.28
N TRP A 127 8.13 5.20 3.73
CA TRP A 127 6.83 5.48 4.33
C TRP A 127 6.54 4.60 5.53
N VAL A 128 6.99 3.35 5.62
CA VAL A 128 6.73 2.48 6.78
C VAL A 128 7.68 2.77 7.95
N GLU A 129 8.81 3.43 7.71
CA GLU A 129 9.80 3.73 8.72
C GLU A 129 9.19 4.47 9.92
N GLY A 130 9.40 3.93 11.13
CA GLY A 130 8.92 4.50 12.39
C GLY A 130 7.42 4.37 12.65
N ARG A 131 6.67 3.67 11.78
CA ARG A 131 5.23 3.45 11.94
C ARG A 131 4.96 2.05 12.50
N ASP A 132 3.99 1.97 13.40
CA ASP A 132 3.46 0.72 13.94
C ASP A 132 2.19 0.37 13.13
N ILE A 133 2.24 -0.74 12.40
CA ILE A 133 1.27 -1.06 11.35
C ILE A 133 0.52 -2.33 11.71
N VAL A 134 -0.82 -2.26 11.69
CA VAL A 134 -1.71 -3.42 11.81
C VAL A 134 -2.34 -3.71 10.46
N GLY A 135 -2.17 -4.95 9.99
CA GLY A 135 -2.80 -5.44 8.78
C GLY A 135 -4.25 -5.82 9.02
N VAL A 136 -5.15 -5.45 8.10
CA VAL A 136 -6.52 -5.97 8.07
C VAL A 136 -6.77 -6.66 6.74
N MET A 137 -6.94 -7.97 6.81
CA MET A 137 -7.19 -8.85 5.67
C MET A 137 -8.66 -9.27 5.65
N GLY A 138 -9.21 -9.46 4.45
CA GLY A 138 -10.59 -9.90 4.29
C GLY A 138 -11.06 -9.87 2.84
N GLY A 139 -12.20 -10.51 2.59
CA GLY A 139 -12.72 -10.65 1.23
C GLY A 139 -13.12 -9.33 0.56
N HIS A 140 -12.82 -9.22 -0.73
CA HIS A 140 -13.24 -8.13 -1.61
C HIS A 140 -14.76 -8.12 -1.89
N ALA A 141 -15.48 -9.19 -1.52
CA ALA A 141 -16.89 -9.41 -1.87
C ALA A 141 -17.90 -8.73 -0.93
N LEU A 142 -17.45 -8.10 0.17
CA LEU A 142 -18.35 -7.36 1.06
C LEU A 142 -18.91 -6.12 0.34
N LEU A 143 -20.23 -6.01 0.29
CA LEU A 143 -20.90 -4.85 -0.30
C LEU A 143 -20.99 -3.69 0.71
N ARG A 144 -20.88 -2.45 0.23
CA ARG A 144 -21.19 -1.27 1.04
C ARG A 144 -22.65 -1.36 1.49
N GLY A 145 -22.91 -0.98 2.74
CA GLY A 145 -24.22 -1.11 3.39
C GLY A 145 -24.52 -2.47 4.01
N SER A 146 -23.65 -3.47 3.87
CA SER A 146 -23.77 -4.75 4.59
C SER A 146 -23.29 -4.65 6.04
N PRO A 147 -23.79 -5.51 6.96
CA PRO A 147 -23.30 -5.55 8.35
C PRO A 147 -21.79 -5.81 8.44
N GLY A 148 -21.27 -6.78 7.68
CA GLY A 148 -19.84 -7.11 7.69
C GLY A 148 -18.95 -5.96 7.19
N TYR A 149 -19.43 -5.14 6.25
CA TYR A 149 -18.73 -3.93 5.85
C TYR A 149 -18.67 -2.90 6.99
N ALA A 150 -19.78 -2.70 7.70
CA ALA A 150 -19.80 -1.79 8.85
C ALA A 150 -18.90 -2.29 9.99
N GLU A 151 -18.87 -3.59 10.27
CA GLU A 151 -17.99 -4.20 11.27
C GLU A 151 -16.50 -4.01 10.91
N ALA A 152 -16.12 -4.25 9.66
CA ALA A 152 -14.77 -4.00 9.17
C ALA A 152 -14.37 -2.51 9.29
N ALA A 153 -15.32 -1.59 9.06
CA ALA A 153 -15.06 -0.17 9.24
C ALA A 153 -14.92 0.22 10.73
N ARG A 154 -15.72 -0.37 11.62
CA ARG A 154 -15.56 -0.17 13.08
C ARG A 154 -14.21 -0.70 13.56
N LEU A 155 -13.79 -1.88 13.07
CA LEU A 155 -12.44 -2.40 13.34
C LEU A 155 -11.36 -1.38 12.95
N GLY A 156 -11.43 -0.88 11.71
CA GLY A 156 -10.50 0.14 11.21
C GLY A 156 -10.46 1.39 12.07
N GLN A 157 -11.61 1.87 12.55
CA GLN A 157 -11.70 3.07 13.40
C GLN A 157 -11.04 2.87 14.77
N VAL A 158 -11.25 1.72 15.39
CA VAL A 158 -10.65 1.41 16.70
C VAL A 158 -9.14 1.21 16.56
N VAL A 159 -8.70 0.42 15.57
CA VAL A 159 -7.27 0.15 15.34
C VAL A 159 -6.53 1.41 14.91
N GLY A 160 -7.11 2.21 14.02
CA GLY A 160 -6.55 3.47 13.52
C GLY A 160 -6.31 4.53 14.60
N SER A 161 -6.91 4.38 15.79
CA SER A 161 -6.70 5.28 16.91
C SER A 161 -5.35 5.05 17.63
N HIS A 162 -4.67 3.94 17.32
CA HIS A 162 -3.45 3.51 17.99
C HIS A 162 -2.36 3.04 17.02
N HIS A 163 -2.73 2.57 15.84
CA HIS A 163 -1.84 2.02 14.81
C HIS A 163 -2.18 2.62 13.45
N VAL A 164 -1.25 2.47 12.50
CA VAL A 164 -1.55 2.67 11.09
C VAL A 164 -2.23 1.41 10.56
N VAL A 165 -3.40 1.54 9.95
CA VAL A 165 -4.08 0.41 9.31
C VAL A 165 -3.53 0.22 7.89
N ALA A 166 -3.10 -1.00 7.58
CA ALA A 166 -2.70 -1.42 6.23
C ALA A 166 -3.65 -2.49 5.69
N THR A 167 -3.99 -2.41 4.41
CA THR A 167 -4.85 -3.39 3.73
C THR A 167 -4.32 -3.69 2.33
N GLY A 168 -4.91 -4.70 1.68
CA GLY A 168 -4.67 -5.00 0.26
C GLY A 168 -5.15 -3.94 -0.72
N GLY A 169 -5.78 -2.85 -0.26
CA GLY A 169 -6.11 -1.68 -1.08
C GLY A 169 -7.27 -1.87 -2.07
N GLY A 170 -7.98 -2.99 -2.02
CA GLY A 170 -9.16 -3.27 -2.87
C GLY A 170 -10.49 -2.88 -2.21
N PRO A 171 -11.64 -3.22 -2.84
CA PRO A 171 -12.97 -2.98 -2.31
C PRO A 171 -13.31 -3.89 -1.11
N GLY A 172 -14.51 -3.72 -0.55
CA GLY A 172 -15.04 -4.61 0.49
C GLY A 172 -14.38 -4.41 1.85
N ALA A 173 -13.92 -5.49 2.50
CA ALA A 173 -13.35 -5.44 3.84
C ALA A 173 -12.14 -4.48 3.93
N MET A 174 -11.31 -4.48 2.90
CA MET A 174 -10.11 -3.62 2.80
C MET A 174 -10.51 -2.14 2.74
N GLU A 175 -11.44 -1.79 1.86
CA GLU A 175 -12.00 -0.43 1.77
C GLU A 175 -12.60 0.01 3.11
N ALA A 176 -13.42 -0.84 3.73
CA ALA A 176 -14.09 -0.55 4.99
C ALA A 176 -13.07 -0.27 6.11
N ALA A 177 -12.03 -1.09 6.23
CA ALA A 177 -10.98 -0.89 7.23
C ALA A 177 -10.21 0.43 7.01
N ASN A 178 -9.89 0.79 5.76
CA ASN A 178 -9.26 2.07 5.45
C ASN A 178 -10.20 3.27 5.76
N LEU A 179 -11.50 3.16 5.46
CA LEU A 179 -12.51 4.17 5.84
C LEU A 179 -12.56 4.36 7.36
N GLY A 180 -12.62 3.27 8.10
CA GLY A 180 -12.58 3.29 9.56
C GLY A 180 -11.35 4.02 10.07
N ALA A 181 -10.17 3.64 9.55
CA ALA A 181 -8.90 4.23 9.92
C ALA A 181 -8.85 5.73 9.61
N LEU A 182 -9.36 6.17 8.46
CA LEU A 182 -9.46 7.60 8.10
C LEU A 182 -10.24 8.40 9.16
N LEU A 183 -11.29 7.79 9.71
CA LEU A 183 -12.19 8.38 10.72
C LEU A 183 -11.79 8.01 12.17
N ALA A 184 -10.58 7.50 12.38
CA ALA A 184 -10.07 7.24 13.72
C ALA A 184 -10.04 8.51 14.58
N GLY A 185 -10.38 8.38 15.86
CA GLY A 185 -10.50 9.52 16.79
C GLY A 185 -11.71 10.43 16.57
N ARG A 186 -12.52 10.23 15.53
CA ARG A 186 -13.77 10.98 15.29
C ARG A 186 -14.97 10.30 15.98
N PRO A 187 -16.07 11.02 16.22
CA PRO A 187 -17.29 10.44 16.74
C PRO A 187 -17.78 9.28 15.86
N VAL A 188 -18.34 8.24 16.50
CA VAL A 188 -18.93 7.08 15.78
C VAL A 188 -20.03 7.53 14.79
N ALA A 189 -20.73 8.62 15.11
CA ALA A 189 -21.74 9.21 14.23
C ALA A 189 -21.18 9.66 12.86
N ASP A 190 -19.92 10.09 12.80
CA ASP A 190 -19.27 10.47 11.53
C ASP A 190 -19.05 9.24 10.65
N LEU A 191 -18.66 8.11 11.26
CA LEU A 191 -18.53 6.82 10.57
C LEU A 191 -19.89 6.31 10.10
N ASP A 192 -20.91 6.35 10.95
CA ASP A 192 -22.27 5.93 10.56
C ASP A 192 -22.82 6.79 9.41
N ALA A 193 -22.53 8.10 9.39
CA ALA A 193 -22.90 8.99 8.28
C ALA A 193 -22.16 8.63 6.98
N ALA A 194 -20.85 8.38 7.04
CA ALA A 194 -20.08 7.93 5.88
C ALA A 194 -20.59 6.59 5.33
N LEU A 195 -20.87 5.63 6.20
CA LEU A 195 -21.45 4.34 5.83
C LEU A 195 -22.80 4.50 5.12
N ALA A 196 -23.66 5.41 5.60
CA ALA A 196 -24.94 5.71 4.98
C ALA A 196 -24.78 6.31 3.57
N THR A 197 -23.80 7.22 3.37
CA THR A 197 -23.48 7.76 2.04
C THR A 197 -23.02 6.66 1.08
N LEU A 198 -22.12 5.78 1.53
CA LEU A 198 -21.57 4.72 0.69
C LEU A 198 -22.57 3.63 0.32
N ALA A 199 -23.55 3.37 1.19
CA ALA A 199 -24.61 2.39 0.93
C ALA A 199 -25.47 2.74 -0.31
N ALA A 200 -25.44 3.99 -0.78
CA ALA A 200 -26.11 4.39 -2.02
C ALA A 200 -25.50 3.74 -3.27
N VAL A 201 -24.22 3.35 -3.23
CA VAL A 201 -23.53 2.64 -4.32
C VAL A 201 -22.85 1.37 -3.76
N PRO A 202 -23.61 0.28 -3.55
CA PRO A 202 -23.16 -0.92 -2.84
C PRO A 202 -21.95 -1.64 -3.45
N SER A 203 -21.80 -1.56 -4.77
CA SER A 203 -20.83 -2.29 -5.58
C SER A 203 -20.14 -1.37 -6.57
N PHE A 204 -18.88 -1.67 -6.91
CA PHE A 204 -18.16 -1.03 -8.01
C PHE A 204 -18.61 -1.54 -9.39
N THR A 205 -19.44 -2.58 -9.42
CA THR A 205 -20.09 -3.06 -10.64
C THR A 205 -21.55 -2.60 -10.66
N PRO A 206 -22.06 -2.15 -11.83
CA PRO A 206 -21.39 -2.06 -13.12
C PRO A 206 -20.55 -0.78 -13.34
N ASP A 207 -20.56 0.17 -12.40
CA ASP A 207 -19.97 1.51 -12.58
C ASP A 207 -18.96 1.86 -11.48
N ILE A 208 -17.68 1.77 -11.83
CA ILE A 208 -16.57 2.13 -10.94
C ILE A 208 -16.52 3.64 -10.67
N GLY A 209 -16.89 4.48 -11.65
CA GLY A 209 -16.88 5.93 -11.51
C GLY A 209 -17.84 6.38 -10.42
N ALA A 210 -19.10 5.95 -10.50
CA ALA A 210 -20.10 6.25 -9.47
C ALA A 210 -19.69 5.71 -8.08
N TRP A 211 -19.06 4.54 -8.03
CA TRP A 211 -18.56 3.95 -6.79
C TRP A 211 -17.40 4.76 -6.17
N ALA A 212 -16.47 5.22 -7.00
CA ALA A 212 -15.34 6.05 -6.58
C ALA A 212 -15.81 7.44 -6.17
N ASP A 213 -16.71 8.08 -6.92
CA ASP A 213 -17.26 9.41 -6.64
C ASP A 213 -17.94 9.45 -5.26
N ALA A 214 -18.70 8.42 -4.90
CA ALA A 214 -19.31 8.31 -3.58
C ALA A 214 -18.26 8.30 -2.45
N ALA A 215 -17.14 7.61 -2.64
CA ALA A 215 -16.05 7.56 -1.67
C ALA A 215 -15.21 8.86 -1.65
N LEU A 216 -14.92 9.45 -2.82
CA LEU A 216 -14.20 10.72 -2.93
C LEU A 216 -15.00 11.87 -2.31
N SER A 217 -16.34 11.84 -2.41
CA SER A 217 -17.24 12.77 -1.70
C SER A 217 -17.06 12.68 -0.18
N VAL A 218 -17.08 11.47 0.39
CA VAL A 218 -16.81 11.25 1.82
C VAL A 218 -15.40 11.74 2.19
N LEU A 219 -14.39 11.36 1.41
CA LEU A 219 -12.99 11.73 1.64
C LEU A 219 -12.80 13.25 1.68
N SER A 220 -13.47 13.98 0.78
CA SER A 220 -13.38 15.45 0.73
C SER A 220 -13.92 16.15 2.00
N GLY A 221 -14.81 15.48 2.74
CA GLY A 221 -15.32 15.95 4.03
C GLY A 221 -14.37 15.71 5.22
N VAL A 222 -13.25 15.01 5.00
CA VAL A 222 -12.32 14.57 6.05
C VAL A 222 -10.86 14.92 5.67
N PRO A 223 -10.53 16.21 5.49
CA PRO A 223 -9.19 16.61 5.04
C PRO A 223 -8.08 16.26 6.05
N ASP A 224 -8.40 16.25 7.34
CA ASP A 224 -7.50 15.90 8.44
C ASP A 224 -7.77 14.47 8.95
N GLY A 225 -7.92 13.52 8.04
CA GLY A 225 -8.08 12.10 8.37
C GLY A 225 -6.78 11.44 8.85
N CYS A 226 -6.89 10.37 9.63
CA CYS A 226 -5.71 9.62 10.07
C CYS A 226 -5.07 8.85 8.89
N GLN A 227 -3.76 8.62 8.98
CA GLN A 227 -3.03 7.94 7.92
C GLN A 227 -3.38 6.45 7.86
N SER A 228 -3.55 5.91 6.65
CA SER A 228 -3.72 4.49 6.40
C SER A 228 -3.06 4.10 5.08
N LEU A 229 -2.74 2.82 4.93
CA LEU A 229 -2.04 2.27 3.77
C LEU A 229 -2.94 1.30 3.01
N GLY A 230 -2.90 1.39 1.69
CA GLY A 230 -3.42 0.37 0.78
C GLY A 230 -2.31 -0.14 -0.12
N ILE A 231 -2.22 -1.45 -0.33
CA ILE A 231 -1.23 -2.04 -1.24
C ILE A 231 -1.93 -2.77 -2.41
N PRO A 232 -2.65 -2.07 -3.31
CA PRO A 232 -3.37 -2.68 -4.43
C PRO A 232 -2.45 -3.17 -5.55
N THR A 233 -3.03 -3.78 -6.57
CA THR A 233 -2.30 -4.21 -7.76
C THR A 233 -3.08 -3.92 -9.05
N TRP A 234 -2.37 -3.68 -10.16
CA TRP A 234 -2.98 -3.69 -11.49
C TRP A 234 -3.13 -5.10 -12.06
N HIS A 235 -2.55 -6.13 -11.44
CA HIS A 235 -2.74 -7.53 -11.86
C HIS A 235 -4.23 -7.92 -11.85
N TYR A 236 -4.95 -7.47 -10.82
CA TYR A 236 -6.40 -7.60 -10.69
C TYR A 236 -7.12 -6.29 -11.01
N GLY A 237 -6.69 -5.49 -12.00
CA GLY A 237 -7.25 -4.14 -12.19
C GLY A 237 -8.71 -4.05 -12.65
N HIS A 238 -9.45 -5.17 -12.66
CA HIS A 238 -10.91 -5.16 -12.63
C HIS A 238 -11.48 -4.84 -11.23
N GLU A 239 -10.66 -5.02 -10.19
CA GLU A 239 -10.89 -4.52 -8.83
C GLU A 239 -10.25 -3.13 -8.68
N PRO A 240 -11.05 -2.07 -8.49
CA PRO A 240 -10.52 -0.72 -8.34
C PRO A 240 -9.82 -0.53 -6.99
N SER A 241 -8.85 0.39 -6.93
CA SER A 241 -8.21 0.75 -5.67
C SER A 241 -9.15 1.54 -4.77
N ASN A 242 -9.24 1.19 -3.48
CA ASN A 242 -10.11 1.90 -2.58
C ASN A 242 -9.65 3.36 -2.34
N PRO A 243 -10.56 4.35 -2.37
CA PRO A 243 -10.17 5.75 -2.22
C PRO A 243 -9.82 6.18 -0.78
N PHE A 244 -10.02 5.33 0.24
CA PHE A 244 -9.83 5.71 1.65
C PHE A 244 -8.43 5.49 2.18
N ALA A 245 -7.60 4.70 1.49
CA ALA A 245 -6.18 4.62 1.78
C ALA A 245 -5.50 5.96 1.47
N THR A 246 -4.90 6.60 2.48
CA THR A 246 -4.26 7.91 2.32
C THR A 246 -2.86 7.83 1.70
N ALA A 247 -2.24 6.65 1.75
CA ALA A 247 -1.06 6.28 1.00
C ALA A 247 -1.29 4.95 0.27
N ILE A 248 -0.93 4.88 -1.00
CA ILE A 248 -1.22 3.73 -1.86
C ILE A 248 0.06 3.23 -2.54
N ALA A 249 0.49 2.03 -2.17
CA ALA A 249 1.59 1.30 -2.81
C ALA A 249 1.02 0.34 -3.86
N LYS A 250 0.71 0.86 -5.05
CA LYS A 250 0.11 0.07 -6.13
C LYS A 250 1.18 -0.62 -6.97
N TYR A 251 1.11 -1.93 -7.14
CA TYR A 251 2.12 -2.72 -7.85
C TYR A 251 1.60 -3.31 -9.17
N PHE A 252 2.48 -3.51 -10.16
CA PHE A 252 2.20 -4.38 -11.30
C PHE A 252 2.37 -5.86 -10.96
N ARG A 253 3.40 -6.21 -10.18
CA ARG A 253 3.68 -7.59 -9.73
C ARG A 253 2.90 -7.95 -8.47
N ASN A 254 1.94 -8.86 -8.61
CA ASN A 254 1.10 -9.30 -7.49
C ASN A 254 1.89 -10.04 -6.39
N ALA A 255 2.79 -10.96 -6.75
CA ALA A 255 3.51 -11.78 -5.78
C ALA A 255 4.31 -10.97 -4.76
N THR A 256 5.00 -9.91 -5.23
CA THR A 256 5.75 -8.98 -4.37
C THR A 256 4.81 -8.21 -3.45
N ARG A 257 3.69 -7.71 -4.00
CA ARG A 257 2.65 -7.00 -3.24
C ARG A 257 2.04 -7.85 -2.12
N GLU A 258 1.76 -9.12 -2.37
CA GLU A 258 1.20 -10.03 -1.38
C GLU A 258 2.15 -10.27 -0.19
N ALA A 259 3.43 -10.51 -0.46
CA ALA A 259 4.42 -10.72 0.60
C ALA A 259 4.66 -9.44 1.42
N ILE A 260 4.93 -8.32 0.75
CA ILE A 260 5.28 -7.06 1.42
C ILE A 260 4.20 -6.58 2.38
N LEU A 261 2.91 -6.76 2.03
CA LEU A 261 1.82 -6.34 2.90
C LEU A 261 1.88 -7.03 4.27
N LEU A 262 2.24 -8.31 4.32
CA LEU A 262 2.37 -9.06 5.57
C LEU A 262 3.63 -8.64 6.34
N GLU A 263 4.76 -8.56 5.63
CA GLU A 263 6.07 -8.24 6.22
C GLU A 263 6.11 -6.90 6.95
N ILE A 264 5.35 -5.89 6.49
CA ILE A 264 5.34 -4.57 7.13
C ILE A 264 4.42 -4.48 8.37
N CYS A 265 3.55 -5.46 8.60
CA CYS A 265 2.52 -5.44 9.65
C CYS A 265 3.07 -5.86 11.03
N THR A 266 4.02 -5.08 11.53
CA THR A 266 4.72 -5.36 12.81
C THR A 266 3.83 -5.26 14.06
N GLY A 267 2.67 -4.60 13.97
CA GLY A 267 1.67 -4.50 15.04
C GLY A 267 0.72 -5.71 15.11
N GLY A 268 0.79 -6.62 14.14
CA GLY A 268 -0.08 -7.79 14.01
C GLY A 268 -1.03 -7.69 12.82
N ILE A 269 -1.72 -8.80 12.54
CA ILE A 269 -2.63 -8.94 11.41
C ILE A 269 -3.97 -9.49 11.89
N VAL A 270 -5.05 -8.83 11.47
CA VAL A 270 -6.43 -9.27 11.69
C VAL A 270 -6.99 -9.84 10.40
N PHE A 271 -7.42 -11.09 10.44
CA PHE A 271 -8.01 -11.83 9.33
C PHE A 271 -9.53 -11.94 9.53
N LEU A 272 -10.28 -11.16 8.77
CA LEU A 272 -11.74 -11.23 8.68
C LEU A 272 -12.17 -12.42 7.82
N PRO A 273 -13.42 -12.93 7.96
CA PRO A 273 -13.91 -14.03 7.14
C PRO A 273 -13.66 -13.83 5.65
N GLY A 274 -12.96 -14.78 5.04
CA GLY A 274 -12.54 -14.74 3.65
C GLY A 274 -12.39 -16.14 3.04
N ALA A 275 -12.02 -16.18 1.76
CA ALA A 275 -11.88 -17.41 0.99
C ALA A 275 -10.40 -17.66 0.62
N ALA A 276 -10.14 -18.14 -0.59
CA ALA A 276 -8.81 -18.59 -1.02
C ALA A 276 -7.69 -17.56 -0.80
N GLY A 277 -7.90 -16.28 -1.19
CA GLY A 277 -6.90 -15.22 -1.00
C GLY A 277 -6.56 -14.99 0.47
N THR A 278 -7.57 -14.82 1.33
CA THR A 278 -7.36 -14.62 2.76
C THR A 278 -6.74 -15.84 3.44
N VAL A 279 -7.08 -17.06 2.99
CA VAL A 279 -6.42 -18.29 3.48
C VAL A 279 -4.94 -18.30 3.10
N GLN A 280 -4.60 -17.87 1.88
CA GLN A 280 -3.20 -17.75 1.46
C GLN A 280 -2.45 -16.78 2.38
N GLU A 281 -3.01 -15.60 2.63
CA GLU A 281 -2.44 -14.58 3.52
C GLU A 281 -2.22 -15.13 4.95
N VAL A 282 -3.21 -15.85 5.51
CA VAL A 282 -3.09 -16.52 6.82
C VAL A 282 -1.88 -17.45 6.87
N PHE A 283 -1.67 -18.28 5.85
CA PHE A 283 -0.59 -19.26 5.86
C PHE A 283 0.78 -18.67 5.44
N GLN A 284 0.80 -17.56 4.71
CA GLN A 284 2.02 -16.79 4.45
C GLN A 284 2.53 -16.16 5.77
N ASP A 285 1.68 -15.43 6.48
CA ASP A 285 2.01 -14.82 7.78
C ASP A 285 2.35 -15.88 8.84
N ALA A 286 1.61 -17.01 8.86
CA ALA A 286 1.96 -18.13 9.73
C ALA A 286 3.36 -18.69 9.46
N CYS A 287 3.77 -18.76 8.19
CA CYS A 287 5.08 -19.25 7.80
C CYS A 287 6.18 -18.30 8.27
N GLU A 288 5.98 -16.99 8.10
CA GLU A 288 6.89 -15.96 8.60
C GLU A 288 7.04 -16.05 10.12
N ASN A 289 5.93 -16.08 10.86
CA ASN A 289 5.93 -16.23 12.31
C ASN A 289 6.51 -17.57 12.80
N TYR A 290 6.41 -18.64 12.00
CA TYR A 290 7.00 -19.94 12.32
C TYR A 290 8.53 -19.92 12.33
N TYR A 291 9.14 -19.16 11.42
CA TYR A 291 10.60 -19.07 11.25
C TYR A 291 11.22 -17.83 11.91
N ALA A 292 10.41 -16.88 12.37
CA ALA A 292 10.86 -15.67 13.03
C ALA A 292 11.57 -15.94 14.37
N ASP A 293 12.48 -15.03 14.74
CA ASP A 293 12.96 -14.94 16.12
C ASP A 293 11.77 -14.65 17.06
N PRO A 294 11.71 -15.22 18.28
CA PRO A 294 10.60 -14.99 19.21
C PRO A 294 10.30 -13.51 19.50
N SER A 295 11.28 -12.61 19.37
CA SER A 295 11.09 -11.17 19.57
C SER A 295 10.46 -10.44 18.38
N SER A 296 10.42 -11.09 17.22
CA SER A 296 9.90 -10.54 15.95
C SER A 296 8.53 -11.10 15.54
N VAL A 297 7.98 -12.05 16.31
CA VAL A 297 6.66 -12.62 16.03
C VAL A 297 5.58 -11.57 16.30
N ALA A 298 4.66 -11.40 15.34
CA ALA A 298 3.54 -10.47 15.45
C ALA A 298 2.24 -11.21 15.80
N PRO A 299 1.26 -10.54 16.45
CA PRO A 299 -0.05 -11.14 16.71
C PRO A 299 -0.81 -11.50 15.42
N MET A 300 -1.37 -12.71 15.38
CA MET A 300 -2.29 -13.16 14.33
C MET A 300 -3.68 -13.32 14.91
N VAL A 301 -4.68 -12.62 14.37
CA VAL A 301 -6.04 -12.62 14.92
C VAL A 301 -7.05 -13.03 13.87
N LEU A 302 -7.64 -14.21 14.00
CA LEU A 302 -8.68 -14.70 13.10
C LEU A 302 -10.06 -14.39 13.72
N VAL A 303 -10.89 -13.66 12.99
CA VAL A 303 -12.24 -13.24 13.43
C VAL A 303 -13.30 -14.14 12.82
N GLY A 304 -14.24 -14.61 13.66
CA GLY A 304 -15.35 -15.47 13.26
C GLY A 304 -15.00 -16.95 13.45
N ARG A 305 -15.17 -17.43 14.68
CA ARG A 305 -14.80 -18.80 15.09
C ARG A 305 -15.40 -19.87 14.18
N GLU A 306 -16.70 -19.79 13.93
CA GLU A 306 -17.41 -20.75 13.07
C GLU A 306 -16.80 -20.81 11.66
N HIS A 307 -16.43 -19.66 11.10
CA HIS A 307 -15.83 -19.59 9.77
C HIS A 307 -14.50 -20.36 9.74
N TRP A 308 -13.60 -20.08 10.69
CA TRP A 308 -12.25 -20.63 10.68
C TRP A 308 -12.10 -22.04 11.25
N THR A 309 -13.13 -22.57 11.92
CA THR A 309 -13.15 -23.95 12.43
C THR A 309 -14.03 -24.90 11.62
N SER A 310 -15.03 -24.38 10.90
CA SER A 310 -16.05 -25.22 10.24
C SER A 310 -16.17 -24.92 8.75
N THR A 311 -16.43 -23.66 8.37
CA THR A 311 -16.67 -23.28 6.95
C THR A 311 -15.42 -23.40 6.10
N VAL A 312 -14.33 -22.79 6.58
CA VAL A 312 -12.99 -22.82 5.99
C VAL A 312 -12.04 -23.18 7.14
N PRO A 313 -11.86 -24.47 7.45
CA PRO A 313 -11.23 -24.93 8.70
C PRO A 313 -9.69 -24.75 8.68
N ALA A 314 -9.22 -23.52 8.56
CA ALA A 314 -7.80 -23.16 8.60
C ALA A 314 -7.23 -23.22 10.02
N TRP A 315 -8.04 -22.89 11.04
CA TRP A 315 -7.58 -22.80 12.42
C TRP A 315 -7.02 -24.11 12.99
N PRO A 316 -7.65 -25.30 12.80
CA PRO A 316 -7.09 -26.55 13.32
C PRO A 316 -5.69 -26.86 12.78
N LEU A 317 -5.44 -26.61 11.49
CA LEU A 317 -4.12 -26.80 10.88
C LEU A 317 -3.13 -25.77 11.43
N LEU A 318 -3.52 -24.50 11.48
CA LEU A 318 -2.69 -23.42 11.98
C LEU A 318 -2.26 -23.65 13.44
N ALA A 319 -3.20 -24.02 14.32
CA ALA A 319 -2.93 -24.36 15.71
C ALA A 319 -1.98 -25.56 15.86
N SER A 320 -2.10 -26.56 14.96
CA SER A 320 -1.18 -27.70 14.93
C SER A 320 0.24 -27.29 14.55
N LEU A 321 0.41 -26.36 13.60
CA LEU A 321 1.72 -25.85 13.17
C LEU A 321 2.37 -24.99 14.25
N ALA A 322 1.57 -24.20 14.98
CA ALA A 322 2.06 -23.27 16.01
C ALA A 322 2.50 -23.96 17.30
N LYS A 323 2.04 -25.18 17.59
CA LYS A 323 2.27 -25.87 18.85
C LYS A 323 3.75 -25.95 19.23
N GLY A 324 4.10 -25.44 20.41
CA GLY A 324 5.46 -25.41 20.95
C GLY A 324 6.37 -24.37 20.30
N ARG A 325 5.81 -23.41 19.54
CA ARG A 325 6.53 -22.31 18.89
C ARG A 325 6.16 -20.98 19.54
N ALA A 326 6.99 -19.95 19.30
CA ALA A 326 6.75 -18.61 19.82
C ALA A 326 5.40 -18.02 19.37
N MET A 327 4.96 -18.34 18.15
CA MET A 327 3.68 -17.89 17.60
C MET A 327 2.44 -18.47 18.30
N GLU A 328 2.56 -19.58 19.05
CA GLU A 328 1.40 -20.22 19.71
C GLU A 328 0.63 -19.26 20.62
N HIS A 329 1.36 -18.41 21.36
CA HIS A 329 0.78 -17.47 22.31
C HIS A 329 0.36 -16.14 21.69
N LEU A 330 0.69 -15.94 20.41
CA LEU A 330 0.37 -14.73 19.64
C LEU A 330 -0.68 -15.00 18.57
N MET A 331 -1.21 -16.23 18.50
CA MET A 331 -2.35 -16.57 17.67
C MET A 331 -3.65 -16.52 18.47
N HIS A 332 -4.64 -15.84 17.91
CA HIS A 332 -5.93 -15.63 18.54
C HIS A 332 -7.07 -16.00 17.57
N LEU A 333 -8.07 -16.70 18.10
CA LEU A 333 -9.33 -16.96 17.41
C LEU A 333 -10.47 -16.35 18.22
N VAL A 334 -11.08 -15.31 17.67
CA VAL A 334 -12.08 -14.46 18.33
C VAL A 334 -13.40 -14.48 17.57
N ASP A 335 -14.45 -14.02 18.21
CA ASP A 335 -15.80 -14.01 17.63
C ASP A 335 -16.16 -12.64 17.05
N THR A 336 -15.60 -11.54 17.58
CA THR A 336 -15.93 -10.18 17.15
C THR A 336 -14.72 -9.31 16.79
N VAL A 337 -14.98 -8.23 16.05
CA VAL A 337 -13.95 -7.24 15.69
C VAL A 337 -13.47 -6.44 16.90
N GLU A 338 -14.29 -6.26 17.93
CA GLU A 338 -13.91 -5.58 19.17
C GLU A 338 -12.89 -6.41 19.97
N GLU A 339 -13.09 -7.73 20.04
CA GLU A 339 -12.12 -8.65 20.63
C GLU A 339 -10.81 -8.60 19.84
N ALA A 340 -10.89 -8.58 18.51
CA ALA A 340 -9.71 -8.48 17.66
C ALA A 340 -8.92 -7.19 17.89
N ALA A 341 -9.63 -6.05 17.93
CA ALA A 341 -9.04 -4.76 18.22
C ALA A 341 -8.38 -4.73 19.61
N ALA A 342 -8.97 -5.40 20.61
CA ALA A 342 -8.39 -5.48 21.95
C ALA A 342 -7.07 -6.28 21.99
N VAL A 343 -6.92 -7.30 21.14
CA VAL A 343 -5.69 -8.10 21.03
C VAL A 343 -4.54 -7.31 20.42
N VAL A 344 -4.78 -6.63 19.29
CA VAL A 344 -3.73 -5.87 18.60
C VAL A 344 -3.43 -4.53 19.29
N ARG A 345 -4.28 -4.10 20.23
CA ARG A 345 -4.07 -2.87 20.99
C ARG A 345 -2.83 -2.97 21.86
N ARG A 346 -1.90 -2.04 21.66
CA ARG A 346 -0.76 -1.89 22.57
C ARG A 346 -1.19 -1.50 24.00
N PRO A 347 -0.60 -2.13 25.04
CA PRO A 347 -0.58 -1.52 26.37
C PRO A 347 0.15 -0.18 26.30
N ALA A 348 -0.36 0.83 27.01
CA ALA A 348 0.32 2.12 27.10
C ALA A 348 1.79 1.93 27.53
N PRO A 349 2.74 2.70 26.97
CA PRO A 349 4.15 2.60 27.37
C PRO A 349 4.28 2.77 28.89
N GLY A 350 4.73 1.71 29.57
CA GLY A 350 4.88 1.65 31.03
C GLY A 350 3.95 0.69 31.77
N ALA A 351 3.00 0.03 31.10
CA ALA A 351 2.21 -1.03 31.74
C ALA A 351 3.07 -2.30 31.93
N PRO A 352 3.11 -2.91 33.14
CA PRO A 352 3.86 -4.14 33.36
C PRO A 352 3.28 -5.27 32.50
N ARG A 353 4.12 -5.95 31.71
CA ARG A 353 3.73 -7.17 31.01
C ARG A 353 3.34 -8.20 32.07
N SER A 354 2.06 -8.57 32.13
CA SER A 354 1.60 -9.66 32.99
C SER A 354 2.27 -10.96 32.52
N ARG A 355 2.93 -11.63 33.46
CA ARG A 355 3.52 -12.96 33.29
C ARG A 355 2.45 -14.01 33.13
#